data_AF-A0A7X1E7Z9-F1
#
_entry.id   AF-A0A7X1E7Z9-F1
#
_cell.length_a   1.000
_cell.length_b   1.000
_cell.length_c   1.000
_cell.angle_alpha   90.00
_cell.angle_beta   90.00
_cell.angle_gamma   90.00
#
_symmetry.space_group_name_H-M   'P 1'
#
loop_
_entity.id
_entity.type
_entity.pdbx_description
1 polymer ?
#
loop_
_entity_poly.entity_id
_entity_poly.type
_entity_poly.pdbx_seq_one_letter_code
_entity_poly.pdbx_strand_id
1 'polypeptide(L)'
;MISFSRNRWLIVALGHYLTLFFVSQMNFYLSASGIQFFVLGMLISFSALELSLKQGMLSLAPIAFYLDSRSPLPFGFTLVLSLILCTIAHLLRSKVRREVSTSAMATTIILNIVSYGVYTVGAAKYLGAEAIHFWPVVLNLFASTFVVIIINKIFFDTHTGVLAIFGINLAEEQREPL
;
A
#
# COMPACT_ATOMS: atom_id res chain seq x y z
N MET A 1 15.07 -23.84 -13.41
CA MET A 1 13.72 -23.22 -13.36
C MET A 1 13.57 -22.52 -12.01
N ILE A 2 13.57 -21.19 -12.00
CA ILE A 2 13.23 -20.44 -10.78
C ILE A 2 11.76 -20.73 -10.53
N SER A 3 11.44 -21.44 -9.45
CA SER A 3 10.05 -21.69 -9.08
C SER A 3 9.42 -20.37 -8.63
N PHE A 4 8.77 -19.67 -9.57
CA PHE A 4 8.05 -18.42 -9.30
C PHE A 4 6.96 -18.59 -8.24
N SER A 5 6.46 -19.81 -8.02
CA SER A 5 5.48 -20.08 -6.96
C SER A 5 6.01 -19.77 -5.56
N ARG A 6 7.32 -19.96 -5.32
CA ARG A 6 7.95 -19.73 -4.01
C ARG A 6 8.31 -18.26 -3.76
N ASN A 7 8.58 -17.49 -4.82
CA ASN A 7 9.03 -16.09 -4.76
C ASN A 7 8.02 -15.11 -5.38
N ARG A 8 6.72 -15.40 -5.24
CA ARG A 8 5.62 -14.54 -5.74
C ARG A 8 5.65 -13.11 -5.22
N TRP A 9 6.22 -12.89 -4.03
CA TRP A 9 6.44 -11.54 -3.48
C TRP A 9 7.21 -10.62 -4.45
N LEU A 10 8.07 -11.16 -5.32
CA LEU A 10 8.79 -10.38 -6.33
C LEU A 10 7.85 -9.79 -7.39
N ILE A 11 6.89 -10.59 -7.87
CA ILE A 11 5.90 -10.14 -8.86
C ILE A 11 5.04 -9.02 -8.27
N VAL A 12 4.61 -9.21 -7.02
CA VAL A 12 3.80 -8.21 -6.31
C VAL A 12 4.62 -6.95 -6.02
N ALA A 13 5.88 -7.08 -5.59
CA ALA A 13 6.77 -5.94 -5.41
C ALA A 13 6.99 -5.16 -6.71
N LEU A 14 7.14 -5.84 -7.85
CA LEU A 14 7.23 -5.17 -9.16
C LEU A 14 5.94 -4.43 -9.50
N GLY A 15 4.78 -5.03 -9.23
CA GLY A 15 3.49 -4.38 -9.43
C GLY A 15 3.27 -3.16 -8.51
N HIS A 16 3.72 -3.22 -7.26
CA HIS A 16 3.76 -2.06 -6.36
C HIS A 16 4.67 -0.96 -6.90
N TYR A 17 5.86 -1.32 -7.39
CA TYR A 17 6.80 -0.37 -7.95
C TYR A 17 6.22 0.35 -9.17
N LEU A 18 5.59 -0.42 -10.07
CA LEU A 18 4.92 0.13 -11.25
C LEU A 18 3.78 1.08 -10.87
N THR A 19 3.00 0.70 -9.84
CA THR A 19 1.93 1.55 -9.31
C THR A 19 2.49 2.86 -8.75
N LEU A 20 3.54 2.80 -7.94
CA LEU A 20 4.21 3.98 -7.41
C LEU A 20 4.84 4.83 -8.51
N PHE A 21 5.36 4.21 -9.57
CA PHE A 21 5.87 4.93 -10.73
C PHE A 21 4.77 5.80 -11.37
N PHE A 22 3.61 5.21 -11.68
CA PHE A 22 2.49 5.97 -12.26
C PHE A 22 1.97 7.06 -11.31
N VAL A 23 1.80 6.75 -10.02
CA VAL A 23 1.38 7.76 -9.04
C VAL A 23 2.40 8.89 -8.90
N SER A 24 3.69 8.58 -8.96
CA SER A 24 4.76 9.59 -8.96
C SER A 24 4.70 10.49 -10.19
N GLN A 25 4.43 9.94 -11.38
CA GLN A 25 4.20 10.74 -12.59
C GLN A 25 2.97 11.64 -12.43
N MET A 26 1.85 11.11 -11.93
CA MET A 26 0.65 11.91 -11.67
C MET A 26 0.94 13.06 -10.70
N ASN A 27 1.66 12.78 -9.60
CA ASN A 27 2.04 13.78 -8.61
C ASN A 27 2.98 14.85 -9.20
N PHE A 28 3.88 14.47 -10.10
CA PHE A 28 4.74 15.43 -10.80
C PHE A 28 3.90 16.41 -11.62
N TYR A 29 2.96 15.92 -12.43
CA TYR A 29 2.08 16.78 -13.24
C TYR A 29 1.08 17.59 -12.40
N LEU A 30 0.64 17.08 -11.26
CA LEU A 30 -0.30 17.76 -10.37
C LEU A 30 0.39 18.70 -9.36
N SER A 31 1.72 18.66 -9.25
CA SER A 31 2.48 19.45 -8.29
C SER A 31 2.16 20.95 -8.34
N ALA A 32 1.91 21.51 -9.52
CA ALA A 32 1.53 22.91 -9.72
C ALA A 32 0.19 23.28 -9.07
N SER A 33 -0.72 22.32 -8.89
CA SER A 33 -2.02 22.52 -8.23
C SER A 33 -1.97 22.33 -6.71
N GLY A 34 -0.84 21.89 -6.16
CA GLY A 34 -0.71 21.55 -4.73
C GLY A 34 -1.43 20.26 -4.32
N ILE A 35 -1.94 19.50 -5.29
CA ILE A 35 -2.60 18.21 -5.08
C ILE A 35 -1.59 17.08 -5.28
N GLN A 36 -1.53 16.17 -4.32
CA GLN A 36 -0.68 14.99 -4.31
C GLN A 36 -1.49 13.78 -3.86
N PHE A 37 -1.26 12.66 -4.53
CA PHE A 37 -1.88 11.38 -4.24
C PHE A 37 -0.94 10.49 -3.44
N PHE A 38 -1.48 9.92 -2.39
CA PHE A 38 -0.84 8.97 -1.51
C PHE A 38 -1.59 7.65 -1.54
N VAL A 39 -0.89 6.57 -1.87
CA VAL A 39 -1.49 5.24 -2.14
C VAL A 39 -0.87 4.11 -1.32
N LEU A 40 -0.09 4.41 -0.27
CA LEU A 40 0.63 3.40 0.48
C LEU A 40 -0.32 2.36 1.10
N GLY A 41 -1.48 2.80 1.61
CA GLY A 41 -2.47 1.90 2.20
C GLY A 41 -3.02 0.85 1.23
N MET A 42 -3.08 1.18 -0.07
CA MET A 42 -3.50 0.25 -1.12
C MET A 42 -2.47 -0.87 -1.35
N LEU A 43 -1.19 -0.52 -1.37
CA LEU A 43 -0.10 -1.51 -1.50
C LEU A 43 -0.07 -2.45 -0.28
N ILE A 44 -0.21 -1.88 0.91
CA ILE A 44 -0.25 -2.65 2.17
C ILE A 44 -1.48 -3.57 2.19
N SER A 45 -2.65 -3.06 1.81
CA SER A 45 -3.90 -3.82 1.80
C SER A 45 -3.81 -5.07 0.93
N PHE A 46 -3.34 -4.94 -0.31
CA PHE A 46 -3.17 -6.10 -1.19
C PHE A 46 -2.20 -7.13 -0.62
N SER A 47 -1.05 -6.65 -0.12
CA SER A 47 -0.03 -7.50 0.52
C SER A 47 -0.58 -8.27 1.71
N ALA A 48 -1.44 -7.65 2.52
CA ALA A 48 -1.98 -8.25 3.73
C ALA A 48 -3.18 -9.17 3.47
N LEU A 49 -4.03 -8.81 2.50
CA LEU A 49 -5.30 -9.48 2.22
C LEU A 49 -5.18 -10.60 1.20
N GLU A 50 -4.20 -10.59 0.30
CA GLU A 50 -4.08 -11.62 -0.73
C GLU A 50 -2.96 -12.62 -0.41
N LEU A 51 -1.82 -12.15 0.09
CA LEU A 51 -0.65 -12.99 0.35
C LEU A 51 -0.61 -13.55 1.78
N SER A 52 0.24 -14.56 1.99
CA SER A 52 0.69 -14.94 3.34
C SER A 52 1.50 -13.80 3.97
N LEU A 53 1.49 -13.70 5.31
CA LEU A 53 2.18 -12.62 6.04
C LEU A 53 3.63 -12.44 5.60
N LYS A 54 4.38 -13.55 5.47
CA LYS A 54 5.77 -13.52 5.04
C LYS A 54 5.93 -12.95 3.62
N GLN A 55 5.12 -13.39 2.67
CA GLN A 55 5.18 -12.92 1.29
C GLN A 55 4.72 -11.46 1.18
N GLY A 56 3.69 -11.07 1.94
CA GLY A 56 3.23 -9.69 2.05
C GLY A 56 4.32 -8.76 2.56
N MET A 57 4.93 -9.08 3.70
CA MET A 57 6.05 -8.31 4.26
C MET A 57 7.24 -8.20 3.30
N LEU A 58 7.62 -9.31 2.65
CA LEU A 58 8.71 -9.31 1.67
C LEU A 58 8.39 -8.46 0.44
N SER A 59 7.12 -8.43 0.00
CA SER A 59 6.70 -7.60 -1.14
C SER A 59 6.71 -6.10 -0.83
N LEU A 60 6.53 -5.73 0.45
CA LEU A 60 6.54 -4.34 0.91
C LEU A 60 7.94 -3.84 1.27
N ALA A 61 8.83 -4.70 1.73
CA ALA A 61 10.19 -4.31 2.13
C ALA A 61 10.97 -3.49 1.07
N PRO A 62 11.10 -3.93 -0.19
CA PRO A 62 11.83 -3.15 -1.20
C PRO A 62 11.13 -1.82 -1.53
N ILE A 63 9.80 -1.81 -1.46
CA ILE A 63 8.99 -0.62 -1.70
C ILE A 63 9.18 0.40 -0.59
N ALA A 64 9.18 -0.06 0.65
CA ALA A 64 9.42 0.78 1.81
C ALA A 64 10.82 1.38 1.80
N PHE A 65 11.86 0.60 1.47
CA PHE A 65 13.21 1.12 1.31
C PHE A 65 13.31 2.16 0.20
N TYR A 66 12.63 1.93 -0.93
CA TYR A 66 12.55 2.92 -2.01
C TYR A 66 11.89 4.22 -1.55
N LEU A 67 10.77 4.15 -0.83
CA LEU A 67 10.08 5.33 -0.30
C LEU A 67 10.94 6.05 0.75
N ASP A 68 11.55 5.30 1.68
CA ASP A 68 12.45 5.85 2.71
C ASP A 68 13.64 6.59 2.07
N SER A 69 14.22 6.07 0.99
CA SER A 69 15.33 6.72 0.28
C SER A 69 14.97 8.06 -0.37
N ARG A 70 13.67 8.34 -0.54
CA ARG A 70 13.15 9.56 -1.18
C ARG A 70 12.37 10.45 -0.22
N SER A 71 12.14 9.99 1.00
CA SER A 71 11.40 10.74 2.01
C SER A 71 12.36 11.54 2.89
N PRO A 72 11.94 12.70 3.41
CA PRO A 72 12.71 13.45 4.39
C PRO A 72 12.63 12.84 5.81
N LEU A 73 11.92 11.72 5.98
CA LEU A 73 11.80 11.02 7.26
C LEU A 73 13.00 10.09 7.49
N PRO A 74 13.25 9.67 8.75
CA PRO A 74 14.33 8.73 9.03
C PRO A 74 14.19 7.44 8.21
N PHE A 75 15.31 6.98 7.66
CA PHE A 75 15.33 5.72 6.91
C PHE A 75 14.85 4.56 7.79
N GLY A 76 13.95 3.73 7.24
CA GLY A 76 13.27 2.66 7.97
C GLY A 76 11.89 3.06 8.52
N PHE A 77 11.51 4.34 8.50
CA PHE A 77 10.19 4.78 8.97
C PHE A 77 9.06 4.11 8.17
N THR A 78 9.14 4.17 6.84
CA THR A 78 8.16 3.56 5.95
C THR A 78 8.13 2.05 6.12
N LEU A 79 9.30 1.43 6.31
CA LEU A 79 9.39 -0.01 6.52
C LEU A 79 8.64 -0.43 7.77
N VAL A 80 8.99 0.15 8.92
CA VAL A 80 8.36 -0.20 10.20
C VAL A 80 6.85 0.04 10.13
N LEU A 81 6.41 1.18 9.58
CA LEU A 81 5.00 1.49 9.42
C LEU A 81 4.28 0.44 8.55
N SER A 82 4.86 0.11 7.39
CA SER A 82 4.25 -0.83 6.44
C SER A 82 4.17 -2.24 7.03
N LEU A 83 5.19 -2.68 7.77
CA LEU A 83 5.19 -3.99 8.42
C LEU A 83 4.16 -4.08 9.56
N ILE A 84 4.05 -3.05 10.39
CA ILE A 84 3.05 -2.98 11.47
C ILE A 84 1.66 -3.03 10.87
N LEU A 85 1.37 -2.16 9.90
CA LEU A 85 0.06 -2.07 9.27
C LEU A 85 -0.28 -3.36 8.49
N CYS A 86 0.68 -3.96 7.79
CA CYS A 86 0.49 -5.24 7.12
C CYS A 86 0.14 -6.35 8.12
N THR A 87 0.82 -6.39 9.27
CA THR A 87 0.56 -7.39 10.32
C THR A 87 -0.83 -7.21 10.90
N ILE A 88 -1.22 -5.97 11.25
CA ILE A 88 -2.54 -5.66 11.79
C ILE A 88 -3.63 -6.04 10.78
N ALA A 89 -3.49 -5.63 9.52
CA ALA A 89 -4.45 -5.95 8.47
C ALA A 89 -4.56 -7.46 8.22
N HIS A 90 -3.43 -8.17 8.25
CA HIS A 90 -3.41 -9.62 8.09
C HIS A 90 -4.13 -10.35 9.23
N LEU A 91 -3.96 -9.90 10.48
CA LEU A 91 -4.68 -10.47 11.63
C LEU A 91 -6.19 -10.21 11.56
N LEU A 92 -6.58 -9.02 11.11
CA LEU A 92 -7.98 -8.63 10.96
C LEU A 92 -8.67 -9.26 9.74
N ARG A 93 -7.90 -9.75 8.76
CA ARG A 93 -8.39 -10.41 7.54
C ARG A 93 -9.41 -11.52 7.83
N SER A 94 -9.20 -12.31 8.89
CA SER A 94 -10.10 -13.40 9.28
C SER A 94 -11.53 -12.93 9.56
N LYS A 95 -11.68 -11.73 10.14
CA LYS A 95 -12.99 -11.10 10.41
C LYS A 95 -13.60 -10.48 9.15
N VAL A 96 -12.74 -9.88 8.32
CA VAL A 96 -13.06 -9.17 7.07
C VAL A 96 -13.54 -10.13 5.97
N ARG A 97 -13.04 -11.38 5.94
CA ARG A 97 -13.35 -12.39 4.90
C ARG A 97 -14.82 -12.83 4.88
N ARG A 98 -15.60 -12.59 5.93
CA ARG A 98 -17.04 -12.92 5.95
C ARG A 98 -17.89 -12.00 5.05
N GLU A 99 -17.36 -10.85 4.64
CA GLU A 99 -18.06 -9.88 3.79
C GLU A 99 -17.28 -9.67 2.48
N VAL A 100 -17.84 -10.13 1.36
CA VAL A 100 -17.14 -10.25 0.08
C VAL A 100 -16.96 -8.87 -0.59
N SER A 101 -15.76 -8.58 -1.10
CA SER A 101 -15.33 -7.38 -1.88
C SER A 101 -15.36 -6.02 -1.17
N THR A 102 -16.47 -5.63 -0.51
CA THR A 102 -16.59 -4.33 0.19
C THR A 102 -15.54 -4.17 1.29
N SER A 103 -15.17 -5.28 1.91
CA SER A 103 -14.27 -5.33 3.05
C SER A 103 -12.80 -5.02 2.68
N ALA A 104 -12.36 -5.38 1.47
CA ALA A 104 -11.02 -5.05 0.96
C ALA A 104 -10.88 -3.56 0.64
N MET A 105 -11.93 -2.94 0.08
CA MET A 105 -11.96 -1.49 -0.14
C MET A 105 -11.91 -0.73 1.19
N ALA A 106 -12.73 -1.14 2.17
CA ALA A 106 -12.74 -0.52 3.49
C ALA A 106 -11.37 -0.62 4.19
N THR A 107 -10.74 -1.80 4.16
CA THR A 107 -9.39 -2.01 4.71
C THR A 107 -8.39 -1.10 4.03
N THR A 108 -8.46 -0.98 2.70
CA THR A 108 -7.57 -0.12 1.92
C THR A 108 -7.70 1.35 2.31
N ILE A 109 -8.94 1.87 2.41
CA ILE A 109 -9.21 3.26 2.81
C ILE A 109 -8.66 3.52 4.22
N ILE A 110 -8.98 2.64 5.18
CA ILE A 110 -8.51 2.78 6.57
C ILE A 110 -6.99 2.80 6.62
N LEU A 111 -6.34 1.84 5.97
CA LEU A 111 -4.88 1.77 5.93
C LEU A 111 -4.27 3.02 5.28
N ASN A 112 -4.89 3.57 4.23
CA ASN A 112 -4.39 4.75 3.55
C ASN A 112 -4.53 6.01 4.42
N ILE A 113 -5.67 6.17 5.12
CA ILE A 113 -5.89 7.27 6.07
C ILE A 113 -4.90 7.19 7.22
N VAL A 114 -4.74 6.01 7.82
CA VAL A 114 -3.82 5.80 8.96
C VAL A 114 -2.38 6.07 8.53
N SER A 115 -1.93 5.51 7.41
CA SER A 115 -0.57 5.74 6.94
C SER A 115 -0.34 7.20 6.56
N TYR A 116 -1.27 7.87 5.86
CA TYR A 116 -1.18 9.30 5.56
C TYR A 116 -1.09 10.15 6.83
N GLY A 117 -1.92 9.86 7.83
CA GLY A 117 -1.91 10.56 9.12
C GLY A 117 -0.58 10.39 9.86
N VAL A 118 -0.05 9.16 9.90
CA VAL A 118 1.26 8.87 10.52
C VAL A 118 2.39 9.58 9.79
N TYR A 119 2.37 9.64 8.46
CA TYR A 119 3.33 10.42 7.67
C TYR A 119 3.23 11.93 7.95
N THR A 120 2.01 12.45 8.07
CA THR A 120 1.77 13.87 8.37
C THR A 120 2.32 14.23 9.75
N VAL A 121 2.06 13.40 10.76
CA VAL A 121 2.60 13.58 12.12
C VAL A 121 4.13 13.42 12.13
N GLY A 122 4.65 12.44 11.39
CA GLY A 122 6.10 12.26 11.20
C GLY A 122 6.73 13.51 10.60
N ALA A 123 6.18 14.03 9.51
CA ALA A 123 6.63 15.27 8.88
C ALA A 123 6.58 16.45 9.86
N ALA A 124 5.51 16.56 10.67
CA ALA A 124 5.39 17.63 11.67
C ALA A 124 6.55 17.62 12.68
N LYS A 125 6.93 16.41 13.11
CA LYS A 125 8.00 16.20 14.09
C LYS A 125 9.39 16.47 13.52
N TYR A 126 9.66 16.06 12.29
CA TYR A 126 11.01 16.11 11.70
C TYR A 126 11.28 17.36 10.86
N LEU A 127 10.25 17.98 10.29
CA LEU A 127 10.36 19.19 9.45
C LEU A 127 9.85 20.46 10.15
N GLY A 128 9.21 20.31 11.32
CA GLY A 128 8.59 21.42 12.06
C GLY A 128 7.11 21.59 11.73
N ALA A 129 6.32 21.95 12.75
CA ALA A 129 4.87 22.10 12.62
C ALA A 129 4.45 23.32 11.78
N GLU A 130 5.30 24.34 11.70
CA GLU A 130 5.03 25.58 10.96
C GLU A 130 4.93 25.36 9.44
N ALA A 131 5.55 24.28 8.93
CA ALA A 131 5.48 23.90 7.53
C ALA A 131 4.18 23.17 7.14
N ILE A 132 3.34 22.82 8.12
CA ILE A 132 2.12 22.04 7.88
C ILE A 132 0.90 22.94 7.91
N HIS A 133 0.39 23.22 6.73
CA HIS A 133 -0.90 23.88 6.57
C HIS A 133 -2.03 22.86 6.63
N PHE A 134 -2.99 23.06 7.54
CA PHE A 134 -4.11 22.16 7.75
C PHE A 134 -4.93 21.92 6.47
N TRP A 135 -5.26 22.98 5.74
CA TRP A 135 -6.17 22.87 4.60
C TRP A 135 -5.60 22.06 3.42
N PRO A 136 -4.34 22.30 2.98
CA PRO A 136 -3.69 21.43 2.01
C PRO A 136 -3.61 19.96 2.45
N VAL A 137 -3.33 19.67 3.72
CA VAL A 137 -3.29 18.29 4.24
C VAL A 137 -4.65 17.61 4.09
N VAL A 138 -5.72 18.29 4.49
CA VAL A 138 -7.09 17.76 4.39
C VAL A 138 -7.48 17.52 2.92
N LEU A 139 -7.21 18.48 2.04
CA LEU A 139 -7.49 18.35 0.60
C LEU A 139 -6.72 17.18 -0.01
N ASN A 140 -5.44 17.03 0.32
CA ASN A 140 -4.61 15.92 -0.16
C ASN A 140 -5.06 14.57 0.38
N LEU A 141 -5.52 14.50 1.63
CA LEU A 141 -6.11 13.29 2.19
C LEU A 141 -7.40 12.88 1.44
N PHE A 142 -8.30 13.84 1.19
CA PHE A 142 -9.52 13.57 0.43
C PHE A 142 -9.22 13.15 -1.01
N ALA A 143 -8.33 13.88 -1.69
CA ALA A 143 -7.91 13.58 -3.05
C ALA A 143 -7.25 12.19 -3.14
N SER A 144 -6.36 11.88 -2.21
CA SER A 144 -5.71 10.56 -2.11
C SER A 144 -6.73 9.44 -1.88
N THR A 145 -7.68 9.65 -0.96
CA THR A 145 -8.73 8.65 -0.67
C THR A 145 -9.64 8.43 -1.87
N PHE A 146 -10.03 9.50 -2.57
CA PHE A 146 -10.85 9.42 -3.77
C PHE A 146 -10.14 8.67 -4.91
N VAL A 147 -8.86 8.98 -5.15
CA VAL A 147 -8.05 8.26 -6.13
C VAL A 147 -7.95 6.79 -5.76
N VAL A 148 -7.65 6.48 -4.50
CA VAL A 148 -7.60 5.10 -4.01
C VAL A 148 -8.92 4.38 -4.28
N ILE A 149 -10.08 4.97 -3.98
CA ILE A 149 -11.38 4.35 -4.24
C ILE A 149 -11.56 3.99 -5.72
N ILE A 150 -11.16 4.88 -6.63
CA ILE A 150 -11.29 4.67 -8.08
C ILE A 150 -10.36 3.55 -8.56
N ILE A 151 -9.09 3.59 -8.16
CA ILE A 151 -8.06 2.71 -8.72
C ILE A 151 -7.98 1.36 -8.00
N ASN A 152 -8.47 1.25 -6.77
CA ASN A 152 -8.23 0.08 -5.92
C ASN A 152 -8.73 -1.21 -6.56
N LYS A 153 -9.92 -1.20 -7.16
CA LYS A 153 -10.45 -2.39 -7.86
C LYS A 153 -9.54 -2.82 -9.01
N ILE A 154 -9.15 -1.88 -9.88
CA ILE A 154 -8.28 -2.14 -11.02
C ILE A 154 -6.93 -2.68 -10.54
N PHE A 155 -6.38 -2.10 -9.48
CA PHE A 155 -5.13 -2.53 -8.88
C PHE A 155 -5.19 -3.98 -8.38
N PHE A 156 -6.22 -4.34 -7.60
CA PHE A 156 -6.43 -5.71 -7.09
C PHE A 156 -6.64 -6.72 -8.22
N ASP A 157 -7.52 -6.39 -9.18
CA ASP A 157 -7.84 -7.26 -10.32
C ASP A 157 -6.60 -7.49 -11.20
N THR A 158 -5.80 -6.44 -11.43
CA THR A 158 -4.57 -6.53 -12.23
C THR A 158 -3.52 -7.40 -11.54
N HIS A 159 -3.27 -7.22 -10.25
CA HIS A 159 -2.27 -8.02 -9.54
C HIS A 159 -2.70 -9.48 -9.44
N THR A 160 -3.97 -9.74 -9.14
CA THR A 160 -4.53 -11.10 -9.12
C THR A 160 -4.43 -11.75 -10.50
N GLY A 161 -4.78 -11.02 -11.56
CA GLY A 161 -4.67 -11.50 -12.94
C GLY A 161 -3.24 -11.81 -13.35
N VAL A 162 -2.28 -10.93 -13.02
CA VAL A 162 -0.86 -11.17 -13.29
C VAL A 162 -0.36 -12.42 -12.55
N LEU A 163 -0.68 -12.57 -11.27
CA LEU A 163 -0.32 -13.76 -10.50
C LEU A 163 -0.93 -15.04 -11.11
N ALA A 164 -2.18 -14.97 -11.58
CA ALA A 164 -2.84 -16.08 -12.27
C ALA A 164 -2.15 -16.46 -13.59
N ILE A 165 -1.65 -15.49 -14.37
CA ILE A 165 -0.85 -15.76 -15.59
C ILE A 165 0.41 -16.55 -15.28
N PHE A 166 1.04 -16.29 -14.13
CA PHE A 166 2.21 -17.05 -13.64
C PHE A 166 1.84 -18.38 -12.95
N GLY A 167 0.57 -18.80 -13.01
CA GLY A 167 0.08 -20.05 -12.43
C GLY A 167 0.01 -20.05 -10.90
N ILE A 168 0.03 -18.87 -10.26
CA ILE A 168 -0.03 -18.74 -8.80
C ILE A 168 -1.50 -18.67 -8.38
N ASN A 169 -2.01 -19.78 -7.83
CA ASN A 169 -3.36 -19.82 -7.30
C ASN A 169 -3.42 -19.21 -5.90
N LEU A 170 -3.85 -17.94 -5.81
CA LEU A 170 -4.02 -17.26 -4.54
C LEU A 170 -4.96 -18.03 -3.61
N ALA A 171 -6.02 -18.66 -4.14
CA ALA A 171 -7.04 -19.35 -3.35
C ALA A 171 -6.51 -20.53 -2.52
N GLU A 172 -5.38 -21.14 -2.91
CA GLU A 172 -4.71 -22.19 -2.14
C GLU A 172 -3.90 -21.62 -0.96
N GLU A 173 -3.23 -20.48 -1.15
CA GLU A 173 -2.48 -19.81 -0.09
C GLU A 173 -3.43 -19.22 0.98
N GLN A 174 -4.62 -18.78 0.58
CA GLN A 174 -5.64 -18.33 1.54
C GLN A 174 -6.26 -19.47 2.37
N ARG A 175 -5.92 -20.74 2.09
CA ARG A 175 -6.41 -21.93 2.81
C ARG A 175 -5.40 -22.51 3.79
N GLU A 176 -4.13 -22.09 3.76
CA GLU A 176 -3.17 -22.47 4.80
C GLU A 176 -3.59 -21.78 6.12
N PRO A 177 -4.06 -22.53 7.13
CA PRO A 177 -4.15 -21.99 8.48
C PRO A 177 -2.74 -21.86 9.05
N LEU A 178 -2.59 -20.90 9.96
CA LEU A 178 -1.41 -20.66 10.81
C LEU A 178 -0.58 -21.92 11.12
#